data_AF-M5C459-F1
#
_entry.id   AF-M5C459-F1
#
_cell.length_a   1.000
_cell.length_b   1.000
_cell.length_c   1.000
_cell.angle_alpha   90.00
_cell.angle_beta   90.00
_cell.angle_gamma   90.00
#
_symmetry.space_group_name_H-M   'P 1'
#
loop_
_entity.id
_entity.type
_entity.pdbx_description
1 polymer ?
#
loop_
_entity_poly.entity_id
_entity_poly.type
_entity_poly.pdbx_seq_one_letter_code
_entity_poly.pdbx_strand_id
1 'polypeptide(L)'
;MVDSEPCPPWEFVYYNTMVYGTNVPKPDLDALEGCDCLGPCDPENQDCSCVRRQERYYADYGGDMDGTTGFGCAEDGTIKYQNGAVFGCNSKCSCDLECSNKAGVLKTKGKGWGVFAKESIPAGRFIGIYTGELLTEGMASKRAP
;
A
#
# COMPACT_ATOMS: atom_id res chain seq x y z
N MET A 1 -15.73 -5.63 27.92
CA MET A 1 -14.71 -6.67 27.62
C MET A 1 -15.44 -7.88 27.10
N VAL A 2 -15.00 -8.44 25.97
CA VAL A 2 -15.63 -9.64 25.36
C VAL A 2 -15.16 -10.91 26.09
N ASP A 3 -13.92 -10.90 26.59
CA ASP A 3 -13.30 -11.90 27.46
C ASP A 3 -12.17 -11.25 28.29
N SER A 4 -11.37 -12.06 28.98
CA SER A 4 -10.22 -11.65 29.81
C SER A 4 -8.88 -11.70 29.07
N GLU A 5 -8.85 -11.89 27.75
CA GLU A 5 -7.59 -11.90 27.00
C GLU A 5 -7.03 -10.46 26.85
N PRO A 6 -5.83 -10.16 27.38
CA PRO A 6 -5.34 -8.79 27.44
C PRO A 6 -4.77 -8.29 26.10
N CYS A 7 -4.28 -9.19 25.24
CA CYS A 7 -3.66 -8.86 23.96
C CYS A 7 -3.62 -10.07 23.01
N PRO A 8 -3.39 -9.85 21.70
CA PRO A 8 -3.09 -10.93 20.76
C PRO A 8 -1.86 -11.76 21.19
N PRO A 9 -1.68 -12.99 20.66
CA PRO A 9 -0.54 -13.84 20.98
C PRO A 9 0.81 -13.11 20.85
N TRP A 10 1.68 -13.29 21.84
CA TRP A 10 2.97 -12.59 21.95
C TRP A 10 3.99 -12.99 20.87
N GLU A 11 3.76 -14.11 20.17
CA GLU A 11 4.63 -14.62 19.11
C GLU A 11 4.52 -13.81 17.80
N PHE A 12 3.61 -12.84 17.73
CA PHE A 12 3.47 -11.97 16.55
C PHE A 12 4.52 -10.85 16.54
N VAL A 13 5.33 -10.81 15.48
CA VAL A 13 6.32 -9.76 15.25
C VAL A 13 5.78 -8.75 14.25
N TYR A 14 5.79 -7.47 14.63
CA TYR A 14 5.37 -6.37 13.74
C TYR A 14 6.48 -6.04 12.73
N TYR A 15 6.09 -5.95 11.46
CA TYR A 15 6.96 -5.50 10.37
C TYR A 15 6.29 -4.36 9.60
N ASN A 16 7.09 -3.36 9.22
CA ASN A 16 6.71 -2.27 8.33
C ASN A 16 7.09 -2.53 6.86
N THR A 17 7.60 -3.73 6.56
CA THR A 17 8.02 -4.17 5.23
C THR A 17 7.66 -5.65 5.05
N MET A 18 7.63 -6.13 3.80
CA MET A 18 7.42 -7.56 3.54
C MET A 18 8.66 -8.36 3.93
N VAL A 19 8.45 -9.47 4.64
CA VAL A 19 9.50 -10.42 4.98
C VAL A 19 9.58 -11.47 3.86
N TYR A 20 10.70 -11.56 3.18
CA TYR A 20 10.86 -12.50 2.06
C TYR A 20 11.27 -13.88 2.58
N GLY A 21 10.41 -14.87 2.37
CA GLY A 21 10.68 -16.27 2.69
C GLY A 21 11.73 -16.90 1.78
N THR A 22 12.14 -18.12 2.11
CA THR A 22 13.16 -18.86 1.35
C THR A 22 12.73 -19.05 -0.11
N ASN A 23 13.67 -18.82 -1.04
CA ASN A 23 13.47 -18.93 -2.49
C ASN A 23 12.44 -17.98 -3.11
N VAL A 24 11.99 -16.95 -2.38
CA VAL A 24 11.22 -15.86 -2.99
C VAL A 24 12.21 -14.89 -3.65
N PRO A 25 12.12 -14.66 -4.97
CA PRO A 25 12.97 -13.68 -5.64
C PRO A 25 12.67 -12.29 -5.10
N LYS A 26 13.71 -11.55 -4.72
CA LYS A 26 13.57 -10.15 -4.32
C LYS A 26 13.37 -9.27 -5.56
N PRO A 27 12.66 -8.14 -5.44
CA PRO A 27 12.57 -7.17 -6.52
C PRO A 27 13.97 -6.74 -6.96
N ASP A 28 14.19 -6.72 -8.27
CA ASP A 28 15.40 -6.16 -8.84
C ASP A 28 15.33 -4.63 -8.74
N LEU A 29 16.05 -4.08 -7.76
CA LEU A 29 16.09 -2.64 -7.52
C LEU A 29 16.85 -1.91 -8.64
N ASP A 30 17.77 -2.58 -9.33
CA ASP A 30 18.53 -1.99 -10.43
C ASP A 30 17.65 -1.83 -11.67
N ALA A 31 16.69 -2.74 -11.86
CA ALA A 31 15.67 -2.64 -12.91
C ALA A 31 14.56 -1.60 -12.63
N LEU A 32 14.54 -0.94 -11.46
CA LEU A 32 13.53 0.10 -11.19
C LEU A 32 13.71 1.30 -12.13
N GLU A 33 12.60 1.77 -12.69
CA GLU A 33 12.53 2.96 -13.53
C GLU A 33 11.91 4.13 -12.74
N GLY A 34 12.64 5.25 -12.66
CA GLY A 34 12.18 6.51 -12.07
C GLY A 34 11.91 7.59 -13.12
N CYS A 35 11.47 8.76 -12.66
CA CYS A 35 11.41 9.99 -13.46
C CYS A 35 12.52 10.97 -13.02
N ASP A 36 12.94 11.84 -13.92
CA ASP A 36 13.97 12.86 -13.66
C ASP A 36 13.39 14.21 -13.19
N CYS A 37 12.17 14.22 -12.67
CA CYS A 37 11.53 15.43 -12.17
C CYS A 37 12.32 16.04 -11.00
N LEU A 38 12.51 17.36 -11.02
CA LEU A 38 13.14 18.08 -9.91
C LEU A 38 12.09 18.46 -8.87
N GLY A 39 12.22 17.93 -7.66
CA GLY A 39 11.24 18.12 -6.58
C GLY A 39 10.05 17.16 -6.67
N PRO A 40 8.93 17.47 -5.99
CA PRO A 40 7.70 16.67 -6.09
C PRO A 40 7.23 16.57 -7.54
N CYS A 41 6.77 15.38 -7.95
CA CYS A 41 6.23 15.22 -9.28
C CYS A 41 4.90 15.97 -9.41
N ASP A 42 4.81 16.81 -10.44
CA ASP A 42 3.58 17.49 -10.83
C ASP A 42 2.65 16.50 -11.56
N PRO A 43 1.41 16.26 -11.07
CA PRO A 43 0.45 15.38 -11.74
C PRO A 43 0.06 15.82 -13.15
N GLU A 44 0.23 17.11 -13.50
CA GLU A 44 -0.07 17.65 -14.83
C GLU A 44 1.14 17.56 -15.78
N ASN A 45 2.33 17.22 -15.26
CA ASN A 45 3.54 17.13 -16.06
C ASN A 45 3.57 15.84 -16.89
N GLN A 46 3.22 15.98 -18.16
CA GLN A 46 3.22 14.91 -19.16
C GLN A 46 4.63 14.45 -19.58
N ASP A 47 5.70 15.15 -19.19
CA ASP A 47 7.08 14.67 -19.37
C ASP A 47 7.50 13.72 -18.23
N CYS A 48 6.74 13.66 -17.13
CA CYS A 48 6.99 12.73 -16.03
C CYS A 48 6.64 11.28 -16.44
N SER A 49 7.66 10.41 -16.51
CA SER A 49 7.46 8.99 -16.83
C SER A 49 6.53 8.27 -15.84
N CYS A 50 6.50 8.69 -14.58
CA CYS A 50 5.60 8.13 -13.55
C CYS A 50 4.13 8.47 -13.80
N VAL A 51 3.82 9.74 -14.17
CA VAL A 51 2.46 10.17 -14.54
C VAL A 51 1.98 9.37 -15.75
N ARG A 52 2.78 9.34 -16.82
CA ARG A 52 2.43 8.61 -18.05
C ARG A 52 2.20 7.12 -17.81
N ARG A 53 2.94 6.51 -16.89
CA ARG A 53 2.78 5.08 -16.54
C ARG A 53 1.46 4.85 -15.81
N GLN A 54 1.08 5.74 -14.89
CA GLN A 54 -0.21 5.68 -14.20
C GLN A 54 -1.39 5.88 -15.17
N GLU A 55 -1.30 6.89 -16.05
CA GLU A 55 -2.34 7.17 -17.04
C GLU A 55 -2.49 6.04 -18.05
N ARG A 56 -1.38 5.43 -18.48
CA ARG A 56 -1.43 4.23 -19.32
C ARG A 56 -2.16 3.09 -18.62
N TYR A 57 -1.87 2.85 -17.34
CA TYR A 57 -2.59 1.84 -16.57
C TYR A 57 -4.10 2.14 -16.51
N TYR A 58 -4.49 3.41 -16.41
CA TYR A 58 -5.90 3.79 -16.50
C TYR A 58 -6.50 3.58 -17.89
N ALA A 59 -5.76 3.87 -18.96
CA ALA A 59 -6.23 3.57 -20.31
C ALA A 59 -6.43 2.05 -20.52
N ASP A 60 -5.53 1.23 -19.98
CA ASP A 60 -5.55 -0.22 -20.17
C ASP A 60 -6.61 -0.92 -19.29
N TYR A 61 -6.85 -0.42 -18.07
CA TYR A 61 -7.67 -1.12 -17.06
C TYR A 61 -8.81 -0.29 -16.46
N GLY A 62 -8.85 1.03 -16.69
CA GLY A 62 -9.76 1.97 -16.03
C GLY A 62 -11.11 2.20 -16.75
N GLY A 63 -11.21 1.87 -18.04
CA GLY A 63 -12.41 2.11 -18.85
C GLY A 63 -12.65 3.60 -19.18
N ASP A 64 -13.80 3.91 -19.79
CA ASP A 64 -14.22 5.25 -20.25
C ASP A 64 -14.69 6.17 -19.08
N MET A 65 -13.92 6.20 -17.98
CA MET A 65 -14.24 7.02 -16.82
C MET A 65 -13.56 8.40 -16.88
N ASP A 66 -14.30 9.43 -16.48
CA ASP A 66 -13.80 10.79 -16.31
C ASP A 66 -12.80 10.85 -15.13
N GLY A 67 -11.66 11.51 -15.29
CA GLY A 67 -10.62 11.65 -14.24
C GLY A 67 -9.43 10.67 -14.28
N THR A 68 -9.06 10.17 -15.47
CA THR A 68 -7.94 9.22 -15.69
C THR A 68 -6.56 9.88 -15.90
N THR A 69 -6.41 11.15 -15.53
CA THR A 69 -5.15 11.91 -15.67
C THR A 69 -4.39 12.06 -14.36
N GLY A 70 -3.07 12.18 -14.47
CA GLY A 70 -2.17 12.34 -13.34
C GLY A 70 -2.01 11.08 -12.48
N PHE A 71 -1.59 11.28 -11.23
CA PHE A 71 -1.40 10.20 -10.27
C PHE A 71 -2.72 9.65 -9.72
N GLY A 72 -2.66 8.40 -9.22
CA GLY A 72 -3.83 7.73 -8.63
C GLY A 72 -4.22 8.17 -7.22
N CYS A 73 -3.43 9.06 -6.64
CA CYS A 73 -3.75 9.77 -5.42
C CYS A 73 -3.91 11.26 -5.75
N ALA A 74 -4.94 11.90 -5.20
CA ALA A 74 -5.09 13.35 -5.25
C ALA A 74 -4.11 14.03 -4.28
N GLU A 75 -3.92 15.35 -4.42
CA GLU A 75 -3.03 16.13 -3.54
C GLU A 75 -3.39 16.01 -2.06
N ASP A 76 -4.68 15.88 -1.76
CA ASP A 76 -5.16 15.74 -0.40
C ASP A 76 -4.82 14.36 0.19
N GLY A 77 -4.33 13.40 -0.60
CA GLY A 77 -4.01 12.03 -0.19
C GLY A 77 -5.18 11.05 -0.35
N THR A 78 -6.22 11.40 -1.10
CA THR A 78 -7.36 10.54 -1.40
C THR A 78 -7.10 9.72 -2.67
N ILE A 79 -7.33 8.41 -2.60
CA ILE A 79 -7.26 7.52 -3.75
C ILE A 79 -8.41 7.82 -4.72
N LYS A 80 -8.06 8.12 -5.97
CA LYS A 80 -9.02 8.45 -7.04
C LYS A 80 -9.74 7.22 -7.58
N TYR A 81 -9.11 6.04 -7.51
CA TYR A 81 -9.62 4.80 -8.09
C TYR A 81 -9.45 3.58 -7.17
N GLN A 82 -10.55 2.90 -6.83
CA GLN A 82 -10.56 1.83 -5.82
C GLN A 82 -10.19 0.44 -6.37
N ASN A 83 -10.18 0.24 -7.69
CA ASN A 83 -10.05 -1.08 -8.33
C ASN A 83 -8.75 -1.27 -9.11
N GLY A 84 -7.70 -0.50 -8.81
CA GLY A 84 -6.49 -0.48 -9.63
C GLY A 84 -5.21 -0.28 -8.83
N ALA A 85 -4.10 -0.63 -9.47
CA ALA A 85 -2.78 -0.37 -8.93
C ALA A 85 -2.54 1.15 -8.83
N VAL A 86 -2.08 1.57 -7.66
CA VAL A 86 -1.59 2.92 -7.40
C VAL A 86 -0.09 2.90 -7.61
N PHE A 87 0.41 3.67 -8.57
CA PHE A 87 1.83 3.83 -8.82
C PHE A 87 2.35 5.04 -8.04
N GLY A 88 3.28 4.80 -7.12
CA GLY A 88 3.94 5.82 -6.33
C GLY A 88 5.42 5.97 -6.68
N CYS A 89 6.00 7.08 -6.24
CA CYS A 89 7.45 7.29 -6.27
C CYS A 89 8.17 6.20 -5.47
N ASN A 90 9.39 5.89 -5.87
CA ASN A 90 10.25 4.89 -5.22
C ASN A 90 11.61 5.50 -4.85
N SER A 91 12.53 4.69 -4.33
CA SER A 91 13.86 5.14 -3.87
C SER A 91 14.78 5.70 -4.96
N LYS A 92 14.42 5.57 -6.25
CA LYS A 92 15.10 6.26 -7.36
C LYS A 92 14.49 7.64 -7.69
N CYS A 93 13.40 8.03 -7.02
CA CYS A 93 12.83 9.38 -7.10
C CYS A 93 13.47 10.28 -6.03
N SER A 94 13.53 11.59 -6.28
CA SER A 94 14.16 12.58 -5.39
C SER A 94 13.18 13.29 -4.42
N CYS A 95 12.08 12.64 -3.99
CA CYS A 95 11.01 13.26 -3.17
C CYS A 95 10.91 12.70 -1.74
N ASP A 96 10.42 13.50 -0.78
CA ASP A 96 10.42 13.23 0.67
C ASP A 96 9.18 12.46 1.20
N LEU A 97 9.30 11.87 2.42
CA LEU A 97 8.34 10.98 3.09
C LEU A 97 8.00 11.48 4.51
N GLU A 98 6.83 12.07 4.75
CA GLU A 98 6.36 12.39 6.13
C GLU A 98 4.86 12.14 6.28
N CYS A 99 4.44 11.28 7.24
CA CYS A 99 3.19 11.39 8.02
C CYS A 99 3.02 10.22 9.05
N SER A 100 2.33 10.48 10.17
CA SER A 100 2.15 9.59 11.32
C SER A 100 0.67 9.48 11.75
N ASN A 101 0.11 8.27 11.83
CA ASN A 101 -1.20 8.02 12.47
C ASN A 101 -1.24 6.63 13.13
N LYS A 102 -1.73 6.51 14.38
CA LYS A 102 -1.70 5.25 15.17
C LYS A 102 -3.11 4.70 15.43
N ALA A 103 -3.37 3.44 15.04
CA ALA A 103 -4.61 2.70 15.31
C ALA A 103 -4.58 1.89 16.64
N GLY A 104 -5.74 1.42 17.11
CA GLY A 104 -5.89 0.58 18.32
C GLY A 104 -6.43 -0.83 18.02
N VAL A 105 -6.00 -1.85 18.77
CA VAL A 105 -6.39 -3.26 18.59
C VAL A 105 -7.27 -3.72 19.76
N LEU A 106 -8.46 -4.26 19.48
CA LEU A 106 -9.47 -4.64 20.49
C LEU A 106 -10.17 -5.96 20.14
N LYS A 107 -10.55 -6.76 21.14
CA LYS A 107 -11.33 -8.00 20.95
C LYS A 107 -12.75 -7.68 20.51
N THR A 108 -13.26 -8.45 19.54
CA THR A 108 -14.61 -8.25 18.97
C THR A 108 -15.58 -9.36 19.37
N LYS A 109 -16.89 -9.08 19.38
CA LYS A 109 -17.90 -10.10 19.67
C LYS A 109 -18.12 -10.99 18.45
N GLY A 110 -17.97 -12.30 18.60
CA GLY A 110 -18.22 -13.29 17.53
C GLY A 110 -17.13 -13.39 16.47
N LYS A 111 -16.01 -12.67 16.63
CA LYS A 111 -14.76 -12.84 15.85
C LYS A 111 -13.56 -12.74 16.81
N GLY A 112 -12.35 -12.66 16.27
CA GLY A 112 -11.11 -12.47 17.04
C GLY A 112 -10.82 -11.00 17.37
N TRP A 113 -9.58 -10.59 17.14
CA TRP A 113 -9.10 -9.21 17.32
C TRP A 113 -9.44 -8.34 16.10
N GLY A 114 -9.82 -7.09 16.35
CA GLY A 114 -10.10 -6.08 15.33
C GLY A 114 -9.23 -4.84 15.52
N VAL A 115 -9.00 -4.10 14.44
CA VAL A 115 -8.30 -2.82 14.44
C VAL A 115 -9.31 -1.70 14.29
N PHE A 116 -9.22 -0.70 15.16
CA PHE A 116 -10.14 0.43 15.23
C PHE A 116 -9.38 1.74 15.09
N ALA A 117 -9.89 2.62 14.23
CA ALA A 117 -9.42 3.99 14.14
C ALA A 117 -9.83 4.78 15.39
N LYS A 118 -8.96 5.69 15.84
CA LYS A 118 -9.28 6.61 16.94
C LYS A 118 -10.09 7.82 16.48
N GLU A 119 -10.04 8.10 15.19
CA GLU A 119 -10.66 9.25 14.54
C GLU A 119 -11.39 8.79 13.28
N SER A 120 -12.29 9.63 12.77
CA SER A 120 -12.95 9.37 11.50
C SER A 120 -11.93 9.34 10.37
N ILE A 121 -11.98 8.32 9.53
CA ILE A 121 -11.14 8.19 8.34
C ILE A 121 -12.02 8.53 7.13
N PRO A 122 -11.77 9.65 6.43
CA PRO A 122 -12.47 9.98 5.20
C PRO A 122 -12.37 8.86 4.15
N ALA A 123 -13.38 8.74 3.29
CA ALA A 123 -13.37 7.76 2.21
C ALA A 123 -12.18 7.98 1.27
N GLY A 124 -11.53 6.90 0.84
CA GLY A 124 -10.38 6.94 -0.05
C GLY A 124 -9.04 7.27 0.63
N ARG A 125 -8.99 7.39 1.97
CA ARG A 125 -7.74 7.59 2.69
C ARG A 125 -6.93 6.31 2.85
N PHE A 126 -5.61 6.45 2.75
CA PHE A 126 -4.67 5.40 3.11
C PHE A 126 -4.76 5.07 4.60
N ILE A 127 -4.88 3.77 4.91
CA ILE A 127 -4.97 3.26 6.28
C ILE A 127 -3.63 2.65 6.72
N GLY A 128 -3.00 1.88 5.85
CA GLY A 128 -1.79 1.15 6.16
C GLY A 128 -1.46 0.10 5.09
N ILE A 129 -0.35 -0.59 5.30
CA ILE A 129 0.11 -1.70 4.47
C ILE A 129 -0.21 -3.03 5.16
N TYR A 130 -0.62 -4.02 4.37
CA TYR A 130 -0.70 -5.40 4.83
C TYR A 130 0.67 -6.05 4.69
N THR A 131 1.32 -6.31 5.82
CA THR A 131 2.66 -6.90 5.86
C THR A 131 2.64 -8.32 6.42
N GLY A 132 3.62 -9.11 5.99
CA GLY A 132 3.78 -10.48 6.42
C GLY A 132 4.92 -11.17 5.70
N GLU A 133 5.02 -12.48 5.88
CA GLU A 133 5.97 -13.32 5.17
C GLU A 133 5.44 -13.65 3.76
N LEU A 134 6.19 -13.27 2.72
CA LEU A 134 5.97 -13.75 1.36
C LEU A 134 6.52 -15.16 1.24
N LEU A 135 5.69 -16.08 0.73
CA LEU A 135 6.03 -17.47 0.54
C LEU A 135 5.86 -17.86 -0.92
N THR A 136 6.66 -18.82 -1.36
CA THR A 136 6.39 -19.53 -2.61
C THR A 136 5.14 -20.41 -2.43
N GLU A 137 4.44 -20.70 -3.53
CA GLU A 137 3.25 -21.56 -3.51
C GLU A 137 3.50 -22.89 -2.78
N GLY A 138 4.61 -23.57 -3.10
CA GLY A 138 4.97 -24.84 -2.45
C GLY A 138 5.25 -24.72 -0.95
N MET A 139 5.71 -23.57 -0.46
CA MET A 139 5.86 -23.32 0.99
C MET A 139 4.52 -23.00 1.65
N ALA A 140 3.66 -22.24 0.96
CA ALA A 140 2.32 -21.93 1.43
C ALA A 140 1.46 -23.21 1.56
N SER A 141 1.48 -24.09 0.56
CA SER A 141 0.73 -25.37 0.60
C SER A 141 1.15 -26.27 1.76
N LYS A 142 2.43 -26.27 2.16
CA LYS A 142 2.92 -27.05 3.31
C LYS A 142 2.46 -26.49 4.67
N ARG A 143 2.11 -25.20 4.72
CA ARG A 143 1.60 -24.53 5.92
C ARG A 143 0.07 -24.41 5.93
N ALA A 144 -0.58 -24.83 4.85
CA ALA A 144 -2.03 -24.86 4.78
C ALA A 144 -2.57 -25.89 5.79
N PRO A 145 -3.65 -25.56 6.52
CA PRO A 145 -4.26 -26.47 7.48
C PRO A 145 -4.96 -27.66 6.83
#